data_AF-A0A7X8AD80-F1
#
_entry.id   AF-A0A7X8AD80-F1
#
_cell.length_a   1.000
_cell.length_b   1.000
_cell.length_c   1.000
_cell.angle_alpha   90.00
_cell.angle_beta   90.00
_cell.angle_gamma   90.00
#
_symmetry.space_group_name_H-M   'P 1'
#
loop_
_entity.id
_entity.type
_entity.pdbx_description
1 polymer ?
#
loop_
_entity_poly.entity_id
_entity_poly.type
_entity_poly.pdbx_seq_one_letter_code
_entity_poly.pdbx_strand_id
1 'polypeptide(L)'
;MIGKLILKRKRDAIFRSIHVFVDGEEYVLKRSASLCIDLPVGEHRLLAKLDWCSGEKLINIKESDVHTVLIKSAMPDLYFFVGVGVISLLFVASLFELIPVVYPALLLVVYYIPLMIEALIHKTSYFRFKSTVTTPVV
;
A
#
# COMPACT_ATOMS: atom_id res chain seq x y z
N MET A 1 0.03 31.02 -6.43
CA MET A 1 -0.60 30.13 -7.44
C MET A 1 -0.78 28.76 -6.82
N ILE A 2 -1.86 28.06 -7.18
CA ILE A 2 -2.26 26.79 -6.55
C ILE A 2 -2.24 25.70 -7.63
N GLY A 3 -1.57 24.59 -7.36
CA GLY A 3 -1.62 23.36 -8.14
C GLY A 3 -2.48 22.30 -7.44
N LYS A 4 -2.82 21.23 -8.17
CA LYS A 4 -3.78 20.23 -7.69
C LYS A 4 -3.13 18.86 -7.56
N LEU A 5 -3.16 18.27 -6.37
CA LEU A 5 -2.68 16.92 -6.11
C LEU A 5 -3.85 15.96 -5.90
N ILE A 6 -3.90 14.91 -6.72
CA ILE A 6 -4.87 13.83 -6.60
C ILE A 6 -4.17 12.59 -6.09
N LEU A 7 -4.42 12.22 -4.84
CA LEU A 7 -3.95 10.99 -4.24
C LEU A 7 -4.95 9.87 -4.54
N LYS A 8 -4.48 8.78 -5.15
CA LYS A 8 -5.28 7.59 -5.43
C LYS A 8 -4.63 6.38 -4.79
N ARG A 9 -5.41 5.61 -4.04
CA ARG A 9 -4.97 4.31 -3.56
C ARG A 9 -5.34 3.22 -4.57
N LYS A 10 -4.36 2.43 -5.00
CA LYS A 10 -4.64 1.23 -5.80
C LYS A 10 -5.45 0.24 -4.94
N ARG A 11 -6.42 -0.43 -5.56
CA ARG A 11 -7.10 -1.56 -4.93
C ARG A 11 -6.08 -2.68 -4.69
N ASP A 12 -5.69 -2.87 -3.44
CA ASP A 12 -4.85 -3.95 -2.97
C ASP A 12 -5.63 -4.85 -1.98
N ALA A 13 -5.01 -5.97 -1.62
CA ALA A 13 -5.52 -6.93 -0.64
C ALA A 13 -5.50 -6.39 0.81
N ILE A 14 -4.89 -5.22 1.03
CA ILE A 14 -4.82 -4.58 2.34
C ILE A 14 -6.12 -3.81 2.57
N PHE A 15 -6.90 -4.19 3.59
CA PHE A 15 -8.19 -3.56 3.91
C PHE A 15 -8.08 -2.35 4.86
N ARG A 16 -6.90 -2.10 5.43
CA ARG A 16 -6.64 -1.00 6.39
C ARG A 16 -6.47 0.35 5.68
N SER A 17 -6.82 1.46 6.32
CA SER A 17 -6.55 2.83 5.83
C SER A 17 -5.06 3.15 5.81
N ILE A 18 -4.61 3.94 4.83
CA ILE A 18 -3.23 4.45 4.75
C ILE A 18 -3.24 5.89 5.23
N HIS A 19 -2.32 6.24 6.13
CA HIS A 19 -2.11 7.61 6.58
C HIS A 19 -1.11 8.26 5.62
N VAL A 20 -1.51 9.33 4.95
CA VAL A 20 -0.66 10.06 4.01
C VAL A 20 -0.38 11.43 4.61
N PHE A 21 0.88 11.78 4.76
CA PHE A 21 1.31 13.08 5.23
C PHE A 21 1.83 13.90 4.05
N VAL A 22 1.34 15.12 3.90
CA VAL A 22 1.82 16.09 2.92
C VAL A 22 2.37 17.28 3.71
N ASP A 23 3.68 17.49 3.65
CA ASP A 23 4.39 18.52 4.43
C ASP A 23 4.09 18.52 5.94
N GLY A 24 3.75 17.34 6.48
CA GLY A 24 3.41 17.15 7.89
C GLY A 24 1.91 17.13 8.20
N GLU A 25 1.05 17.55 7.27
CA GLU A 25 -0.40 17.45 7.43
C GLU A 25 -0.92 16.05 7.11
N GLU A 26 -1.75 15.49 7.98
CA GLU A 26 -2.24 14.12 7.89
C GLU A 26 -3.55 14.01 7.10
N TYR A 27 -3.58 13.05 6.18
CA TYR A 27 -4.73 12.70 5.36
C TYR A 27 -4.96 11.19 5.37
N VAL A 28 -6.18 10.75 5.65
CA VAL A 28 -6.50 9.32 5.73
C VAL A 28 -7.07 8.81 4.40
N LEU A 29 -6.32 7.97 3.68
CA LEU A 29 -6.78 7.32 2.44
C LEU A 29 -7.44 5.96 2.72
N LYS A 30 -8.77 5.94 2.64
CA LYS A 30 -9.57 4.71 2.66
C LYS A 30 -9.34 3.88 1.39
N ARG A 31 -9.74 2.61 1.44
CA ARG A 31 -9.62 1.69 0.30
C ARG A 31 -10.36 2.24 -0.91
N SER A 32 -9.69 2.25 -2.07
CA SER A 32 -10.23 2.76 -3.34
C SER A 32 -10.67 4.23 -3.31
N ALA A 33 -10.30 4.99 -2.28
CA ALA A 33 -10.59 6.41 -2.21
C ALA A 33 -9.60 7.20 -3.08
N SER A 34 -10.10 8.32 -3.61
CA SER A 34 -9.29 9.39 -4.16
C SER A 34 -9.46 10.63 -3.31
N LEU A 35 -8.36 11.27 -2.94
CA LEU A 35 -8.37 12.54 -2.23
C LEU A 35 -7.78 13.60 -3.14
N CYS A 36 -8.37 14.78 -3.16
CA CYS A 36 -7.85 15.93 -3.86
C CYS A 36 -7.39 16.97 -2.84
N ILE A 37 -6.18 17.48 -3.01
CA ILE A 37 -5.56 18.47 -2.14
C ILE A 37 -5.04 19.59 -3.04
N ASP A 38 -5.34 20.82 -2.66
CA ASP A 38 -4.82 22.03 -3.31
C ASP A 38 -3.52 22.42 -2.59
N LEU A 39 -2.43 22.53 -3.34
CA LEU A 39 -1.10 22.79 -2.80
C LEU A 39 -0.48 24.01 -3.50
N PRO A 40 0.38 24.79 -2.81
CA PRO A 40 1.12 25.84 -3.47
C PRO A 40 2.10 25.26 -4.49
N VAL A 41 2.61 26.11 -5.38
CA VAL A 41 3.66 25.70 -6.33
C VAL A 41 4.96 25.47 -5.56
N GLY A 42 5.63 24.35 -5.82
CA GLY A 42 6.88 24.01 -5.13
C GLY A 42 7.14 22.52 -4.98
N GLU A 43 8.19 22.21 -4.22
CA GLU A 43 8.55 20.85 -3.84
C GLU A 43 7.86 20.48 -2.52
N HIS A 44 7.12 19.36 -2.53
CA HIS A 44 6.36 18.87 -1.40
C HIS A 44 6.79 17.46 -1.03
N ARG A 45 6.83 17.21 0.28
CA ARG A 45 7.19 15.91 0.84
C ARG A 45 5.92 15.10 1.07
N LEU A 46 5.85 13.94 0.42
CA LEU A 46 4.72 13.01 0.54
C LEU A 46 5.17 11.74 1.25
N LEU A 47 4.59 11.46 2.40
CA LEU A 47 4.89 10.29 3.22
C LEU A 47 3.64 9.43 3.37
N ALA A 48 3.67 8.20 2.90
CA ALA A 48 2.62 7.21 3.20
C ALA A 48 3.07 6.34 4.39
N LYS A 49 2.17 6.08 5.33
CA LYS A 49 2.38 5.27 6.52
C LYS A 49 1.22 4.31 6.76
N LEU A 50 1.57 3.11 7.20
CA LEU A 50 0.66 2.08 7.68
C LEU A 50 1.38 1.30 8.77
N ASP A 51 0.95 1.49 10.02
CA ASP A 51 1.60 0.92 11.21
C ASP A 51 3.10 1.27 11.23
N TRP A 52 3.95 0.25 11.39
CA TRP A 52 5.40 0.30 11.21
C TRP A 52 5.88 0.58 9.77
N CYS A 53 5.11 0.32 8.72
CA CYS A 53 5.56 0.49 7.35
C CYS A 53 5.36 1.93 6.85
N SER A 54 6.32 2.45 6.10
CA SER A 54 6.28 3.76 5.47
C SER A 54 6.87 3.76 4.07
N GLY A 55 6.60 4.82 3.33
CA GLY A 55 7.26 5.14 2.09
C GLY A 55 7.21 6.64 1.89
N GLU A 56 8.24 7.19 1.24
CA GLU A 56 8.36 8.62 1.01
C GLU A 56 8.60 8.92 -0.47
N LYS A 57 8.08 10.05 -0.93
CA LYS A 57 8.36 10.60 -2.24
C LYS A 57 8.29 12.13 -2.22
N LEU A 58 9.25 12.76 -2.88
CA LEU A 58 9.20 14.17 -3.21
C LEU A 58 8.41 14.36 -4.51
N ILE A 59 7.50 15.33 -4.51
CA ILE A 59 6.74 15.75 -5.69
C ILE A 59 7.00 17.24 -5.93
N ASN A 60 7.19 17.63 -7.19
CA ASN A 60 7.32 19.02 -7.57
C ASN A 60 6.06 19.43 -8.34
N ILE A 61 5.28 20.34 -7.78
CA ILE A 61 4.01 20.83 -8.34
C ILE A 61 4.29 22.13 -9.07
N LYS A 62 3.98 22.17 -10.36
CA LYS A 62 4.05 23.39 -11.18
C LYS A 62 2.69 24.07 -11.28
N GLU A 63 2.71 25.31 -11.76
CA GLU A 63 1.50 26.09 -11.98
C GLU A 63 0.54 25.39 -12.96
N SER A 64 -0.73 25.31 -12.59
CA SER A 64 -1.80 24.65 -13.37
C SER A 64 -1.66 23.14 -13.61
N ASP A 65 -0.67 22.47 -13.01
CA ASP A 65 -0.52 21.03 -13.13
C ASP A 65 -1.49 20.26 -12.22
N VAL A 66 -2.04 19.16 -12.76
CA VAL A 66 -2.77 18.16 -11.98
C VAL A 66 -1.86 16.94 -11.79
N HIS A 67 -1.29 16.81 -10.60
CA HIS A 67 -0.46 15.67 -10.23
C HIS A 67 -1.32 14.55 -9.66
N THR A 68 -1.39 13.42 -10.35
CA THR A 68 -2.00 12.21 -9.79
C THR A 68 -0.93 11.29 -9.22
N VAL A 69 -1.01 10.97 -7.93
CA VAL A 69 -0.11 10.03 -7.26
C VAL A 69 -0.89 8.77 -6.90
N LEU A 70 -0.52 7.66 -7.53
CA LEU A 70 -1.02 6.33 -7.19
C LEU A 70 -0.12 5.71 -6.12
N ILE A 71 -0.69 5.44 -4.95
CA ILE A 71 -0.04 4.74 -3.84
C ILE A 71 -0.38 3.25 -3.95
N LYS A 72 0.66 2.40 -3.99
CA LYS A 72 0.54 0.94 -4.04
C LYS A 72 1.44 0.29 -2.97
N SER A 73 0.96 -0.78 -2.33
CA SER A 73 1.84 -1.66 -1.56
C SER A 73 2.88 -2.36 -2.45
N ALA A 74 4.07 -2.57 -1.91
CA ALA A 74 5.12 -3.38 -2.52
C ALA A 74 4.75 -4.87 -2.60
N MET A 75 3.93 -5.35 -1.65
CA MET A 75 3.55 -6.75 -1.58
C MET A 75 2.56 -7.14 -2.70
N PRO A 76 2.81 -8.25 -3.43
CA PRO A 76 1.88 -8.75 -4.44
C PRO A 76 0.62 -9.35 -3.81
N ASP A 77 -0.56 -8.94 -4.27
CA ASP A 77 -1.84 -9.51 -3.81
C ASP A 77 -1.91 -11.03 -4.04
N LEU A 78 -1.26 -11.52 -5.12
CA LEU A 78 -1.21 -12.94 -5.45
C LEU A 78 -0.61 -13.78 -4.32
N TYR A 79 0.41 -13.26 -3.64
CA TYR A 79 1.05 -13.95 -2.53
C TYR A 79 0.04 -14.22 -1.40
N PHE A 80 -0.75 -13.20 -1.05
CA PHE A 80 -1.82 -13.32 -0.05
C PHE A 80 -2.88 -14.33 -0.45
N PHE A 81 -3.38 -14.28 -1.69
CA PHE A 81 -4.44 -15.19 -2.14
C PHE A 81 -3.98 -16.65 -2.21
N VAL A 82 -2.77 -16.89 -2.73
CA VAL A 82 -2.20 -18.25 -2.81
C VAL A 82 -1.94 -18.79 -1.41
N GLY A 83 -1.30 -18.00 -0.53
CA GLY A 83 -1.01 -18.42 0.84
C GLY A 83 -2.28 -18.75 1.62
N VAL A 84 -3.25 -17.83 1.65
CA VAL A 84 -4.53 -18.05 2.34
C VAL A 84 -5.29 -19.23 1.74
N GLY A 85 -5.29 -19.39 0.41
CA GLY A 85 -5.95 -20.50 -0.26
C GLY A 85 -5.36 -21.86 0.12
N VAL A 86 -4.04 -22.01 0.06
CA VAL A 86 -3.35 -23.27 0.39
C VAL A 86 -3.51 -23.62 1.87
N ILE A 87 -3.33 -22.64 2.76
CA ILE A 87 -3.50 -22.86 4.21
C ILE A 87 -4.94 -23.28 4.53
N SER A 88 -5.93 -22.61 3.93
CA SER A 88 -7.35 -22.93 4.14
C SER A 88 -7.67 -24.34 3.63
N LEU A 89 -7.14 -24.73 2.47
CA LEU A 89 -7.34 -26.07 1.91
C LEU A 89 -6.77 -27.17 2.82
N LEU A 90 -5.55 -26.97 3.32
CA LEU A 90 -4.93 -27.91 4.25
C LEU A 90 -5.66 -27.96 5.60
N PHE A 91 -6.16 -26.82 6.08
CA PHE A 91 -6.98 -26.79 7.28
C PHE A 91 -8.25 -27.62 7.11
N VAL A 92 -8.96 -27.49 5.97
CA VAL A 92 -10.13 -28.32 5.66
C VAL A 92 -9.75 -29.80 5.56
N ALA A 93 -8.65 -30.15 4.88
CA ALA A 93 -8.17 -31.53 4.81
C ALA A 93 -7.88 -32.11 6.21
N SER A 94 -7.36 -31.29 7.13
CA SER A 94 -7.13 -31.68 8.52
C SER A 94 -8.42 -31.94 9.29
N LEU A 95 -9.53 -31.26 8.97
CA LEU A 95 -10.83 -31.50 9.60
C LEU A 95 -11.42 -32.88 9.23
N PHE A 96 -11.04 -33.43 8.08
CA PHE A 96 -11.43 -34.77 7.64
C PHE A 96 -10.41 -35.85 8.05
N GLU A 97 -9.47 -35.53 8.94
CA GLU A 97 -8.40 -36.42 9.39
C GLU A 97 -7.49 -36.94 8.25
N LEU A 98 -7.54 -36.34 7.06
CA LEU A 98 -6.71 -36.71 5.91
C LEU A 98 -5.25 -36.37 6.15
N ILE A 99 -5.00 -35.30 6.93
CA ILE A 99 -3.68 -34.87 7.34
C ILE A 99 -3.69 -34.44 8.82
N PRO A 100 -2.61 -34.69 9.57
CA PRO A 100 -2.44 -34.13 10.91
C PRO A 100 -2.44 -32.60 10.94
N VAL A 101 -3.07 -32.01 11.97
CA VAL A 101 -3.18 -30.55 12.15
C VAL A 101 -1.83 -29.83 12.27
N VAL A 102 -0.76 -30.56 12.61
CA VAL A 102 0.60 -29.99 12.70
C VAL A 102 1.08 -29.44 11.35
N TYR A 103 0.64 -30.02 10.22
CA TYR A 103 1.06 -29.58 8.90
C TYR A 103 0.53 -28.20 8.50
N PRO A 104 -0.79 -27.91 8.56
CA PRO A 104 -1.28 -26.55 8.29
C PRO A 104 -0.73 -25.53 9.29
N ALA A 105 -0.54 -25.92 10.56
CA ALA A 105 0.06 -25.04 11.56
C ALA A 105 1.52 -24.67 11.22
N LEU A 106 2.35 -25.66 10.87
CA LEU A 106 3.74 -25.44 10.47
C LEU A 106 3.81 -24.60 9.19
N LEU A 107 2.97 -24.90 8.20
CA LEU A 107 2.92 -24.13 6.96
C LEU A 107 2.55 -22.67 7.22
N LEU A 108 1.59 -22.42 8.12
CA LEU A 108 1.20 -21.08 8.51
C LEU A 108 2.40 -20.32 9.09
N VAL A 109 3.17 -20.93 10.00
CA VAL A 109 4.38 -20.31 10.56
C VAL A 109 5.42 -20.02 9.47
N VAL A 110 5.74 -21.01 8.63
CA VAL A 110 6.70 -20.87 7.54
C VAL A 110 6.26 -19.82 6.52
N TYR A 111 4.97 -19.66 6.28
CA TYR A 111 4.40 -18.64 5.40
C TYR A 111 4.47 -17.24 6.00
N TYR A 112 4.22 -17.09 7.31
CA TYR A 112 4.22 -15.78 7.98
C TYR A 112 5.62 -15.23 8.25
N ILE A 113 6.63 -16.09 8.46
CA ILE A 113 8.01 -15.63 8.76
C ILE A 113 8.57 -14.74 7.64
N PRO A 114 8.57 -15.14 6.35
CA PRO A 114 9.03 -14.30 5.25
C PRO A 114 8.28 -12.97 5.15
N LEU A 115 6.96 -12.98 5.35
CA LEU A 115 6.15 -11.75 5.35
C LEU A 115 6.61 -10.78 6.44
N MET A 116 6.87 -11.30 7.64
CA MET A 116 7.36 -10.51 8.77
C MET A 116 8.76 -9.97 8.51
N ILE A 117 9.66 -10.79 7.96
CA ILE A 117 11.01 -10.37 7.60
C ILE A 117 10.98 -9.30 6.51
N GLU A 118 10.19 -9.49 5.45
CA GLU A 118 10.09 -8.53 4.36
C GLU A 118 9.50 -7.19 4.85
N ALA A 119 8.47 -7.24 5.71
CA ALA A 119 7.89 -6.06 6.34
C ALA A 119 8.90 -5.32 7.24
N LEU A 120 9.76 -6.04 7.95
CA LEU A 120 10.80 -5.47 8.80
C LEU A 120 11.94 -4.85 7.99
N ILE A 121 12.42 -5.54 6.94
CA ILE A 121 13.53 -5.08 6.11
C ILE A 121 13.12 -3.89 5.25
N HIS A 122 11.94 -3.94 4.62
CA HIS A 122 11.48 -2.91 3.68
C HIS A 122 10.56 -1.89 4.34
N LYS A 123 10.70 -1.70 5.65
CA LYS A 123 9.89 -0.80 6.46
C LYS A 123 9.76 0.58 5.84
N THR A 124 10.82 1.13 5.23
CA THR A 124 10.85 2.49 4.66
C THR A 124 10.50 2.56 3.18
N SER A 125 10.39 1.43 2.48
CA SER A 125 10.15 1.34 1.03
C SER A 125 8.90 0.52 0.70
N TYR A 126 8.01 0.35 1.68
CA TYR A 126 6.82 -0.49 1.55
C TYR A 126 5.82 0.08 0.54
N PHE A 127 5.72 1.41 0.46
CA PHE A 127 4.85 2.08 -0.50
C PHE A 127 5.60 2.48 -1.76
N ARG A 128 5.06 2.08 -2.91
CA ARG A 128 5.49 2.54 -4.22
C ARG A 128 4.55 3.61 -4.72
N PHE A 129 5.13 4.73 -5.15
CA PHE A 129 4.39 5.89 -5.66
C PHE A 129 4.56 6.02 -7.16
N LYS A 130 3.49 5.83 -7.93
CA LYS A 130 3.48 6.12 -9.37
C LYS A 130 2.84 7.48 -9.59
N SER A 131 3.62 8.45 -10.09
CA SER A 131 3.12 9.78 -10.41
C SER A 131 2.77 9.88 -11.89
N THR A 132 1.68 10.58 -12.20
CA THR A 132 1.30 10.95 -13.56
C THR A 132 0.91 12.41 -13.54
N VAL A 133 1.60 13.22 -14.35
CA VAL A 133 1.31 14.64 -14.51
C VAL A 133 0.36 14.77 -15.69
N THR A 134 -0.79 15.39 -15.46
CA THR A 134 -1.69 15.77 -16.56
C THR A 134 -1.60 17.28 -16.71
N THR A 135 -0.90 17.71 -17.75
CA THR A 135 -0.89 19.10 -18.16
C THR A 135 -2.19 19.36 -18.91
N PRO A 136 -3.02 20.34 -18.51
CA PRO A 136 -4.17 20.72 -19.32
C PRO A 136 -3.63 21.20 -20.67
N VAL A 137 -4.05 20.56 -21.75
CA VAL A 137 -3.81 21.07 -23.11
C VAL A 137 -4.72 22.27 -23.25
N VAL A 138 -4.12 23.46 -23.14
CA VAL A 138 -4.77 24.75 -23.39
C VAL A 138 -5.06 24.89 -24.88
#